data_AF-A0A848EIL0-F1
#
_entry.id   AF-A0A848EIL0-F1
#
_cell.length_a   1.000
_cell.length_b   1.000
_cell.length_c   1.000
_cell.angle_alpha   90.00
_cell.angle_beta   90.00
_cell.angle_gamma   90.00
#
_symmetry.space_group_name_H-M   'P 1'
#
loop_
_entity.id
_entity.type
_entity.pdbx_description
1 polymer ?
#
loop_
_entity_poly.entity_id
_entity_poly.type
_entity_poly.pdbx_seq_one_letter_code
_entity_poly.pdbx_strand_id
1 'polypeptide(L)' 'MRSREGQFSDARPIQRSKAEKERLLRELRDTLASLKPHASASMRTTLQGRIRELEADLGVAKK' A
#
# COMPACT_ATOMS: atom_id res chain seq x y z
N MET A 1 -33.00 -15.84 4.12
CA MET A 1 -32.05 -14.77 3.71
C MET A 1 -30.92 -14.69 4.72
N ARG A 2 -29.69 -15.04 4.34
CA ARG A 2 -28.46 -14.55 4.99
C ARG A 2 -27.41 -14.40 3.89
N SER A 3 -27.27 -13.19 3.38
CA SER A 3 -26.26 -12.84 2.40
C SER A 3 -24.88 -13.06 3.02
N ARG A 4 -24.11 -14.01 2.50
CA ARG A 4 -22.66 -14.10 2.71
C ARG A 4 -21.99 -13.22 1.65
N GLU A 5 -22.15 -11.91 1.79
CA GLU A 5 -21.40 -10.95 1.00
C GLU A 5 -19.92 -11.03 1.43
N GLY A 6 -19.06 -11.57 0.56
CA GLY A 6 -17.60 -11.51 0.78
C GLY A 6 -16.81 -12.79 0.52
N GLN A 7 -17.38 -13.83 -0.07
CA GLN A 7 -16.60 -15.03 -0.41
C GLN A 7 -15.84 -14.85 -1.73
N PHE A 8 -14.86 -13.93 -1.75
CA PHE A 8 -13.87 -13.85 -2.81
C PHE A 8 -12.62 -14.62 -2.40
N SER A 9 -12.55 -15.89 -2.79
CA SER A 9 -11.29 -16.64 -2.78
C SER A 9 -11.26 -17.53 -4.01
N ASP A 10 -11.30 -16.89 -5.18
CA ASP A 10 -10.78 -17.50 -6.40
C ASP A 10 -9.26 -17.57 -6.21
N ALA A 11 -8.70 -18.77 -6.26
CA ALA A 11 -7.29 -19.08 -6.01
C ALA A 11 -6.37 -18.53 -7.12
N ARG A 12 -6.43 -17.21 -7.36
CA ARG A 12 -5.48 -16.47 -8.17
C ARG A 12 -4.57 -15.71 -7.21
N PRO A 13 -3.28 -15.51 -7.54
CA PRO A 13 -2.47 -14.54 -6.82
C PRO A 13 -3.24 -13.22 -6.86
N ILE A 14 -3.74 -12.78 -5.70
CA ILE A 14 -4.58 -11.59 -5.57
C ILE A 14 -3.70 -10.44 -6.03
N GLN A 15 -3.82 -10.06 -7.31
CA GLN A 15 -3.23 -8.83 -7.79
C GLN A 15 -3.91 -7.75 -6.98
N ARG A 16 -3.18 -7.18 -6.02
CA ARG A 16 -3.69 -6.15 -5.11
C ARG A 16 -4.56 -5.21 -5.92
N SER A 17 -5.85 -5.16 -5.60
CA SER A 17 -6.78 -4.29 -6.30
C SER A 17 -6.27 -2.85 -6.21
N LYS A 18 -6.63 -1.99 -7.17
CA LYS A 18 -6.24 -0.57 -7.13
C LYS A 18 -6.55 0.05 -5.76
N ALA A 19 -7.71 -0.28 -5.18
CA ALA A 19 -8.12 0.17 -3.85
C ALA A 19 -7.20 -0.34 -2.72
N GLU A 20 -6.70 -1.58 -2.82
CA GLU A 20 -5.75 -2.11 -1.84
C GLU A 20 -4.37 -1.46 -1.95
N LYS A 21 -3.91 -1.19 -3.18
CA LYS A 21 -2.67 -0.45 -3.42
C LYS A 21 -2.76 0.98 -2.88
N GLU A 22 -3.90 1.65 -3.06
CA GLU A 22 -4.16 3.00 -2.50
C GLU A 22 -4.17 2.99 -0.96
N ARG A 23 -4.82 1.98 -0.36
CA ARG A 23 -4.81 1.79 1.09
C ARG A 23 -3.39 1.56 1.62
N LEU A 24 -2.63 0.69 0.97
CA LEU A 24 -1.24 0.40 1.32
C LEU A 24 -0.35 1.65 1.19
N LEU A 25 -0.54 2.45 0.14
CA LEU A 25 0.17 3.71 -0.04
C LEU A 25 -0.06 4.66 1.15
N ARG A 26 -1.31 4.79 1.58
CA ARG A 26 -1.66 5.61 2.74
C ARG A 26 -1.00 5.10 4.02
N GLU A 27 -1.07 3.79 4.27
CA GLU A 27 -0.49 3.16 5.46
C GLU A 27 1.04 3.33 5.51
N LEU A 28 1.72 3.21 4.37
CA LEU A 28 3.17 3.42 4.29
C LEU A 28 3.57 4.87 4.55
N ARG A 29 2.77 5.83 4.06
CA ARG A 29 2.98 7.27 4.33
C ARG A 29 2.76 7.59 5.81
N ASP A 30 1.70 7.07 6.41
CA ASP A 30 1.41 7.24 7.84
C ASP A 30 2.51 6.61 8.71
N THR A 31 3.01 5.43 8.30
CA THR A 31 4.15 4.77 8.95
C THR A 31 5.40 5.64 8.87
N LEU A 32 5.72 6.19 7.69
CA LEU A 32 6.86 7.08 7.51
C LEU A 32 6.75 8.33 8.41
N ALA A 33 5.56 8.90 8.54
CA ALA A 33 5.32 10.07 9.40
C ALA A 33 5.39 9.73 10.90
N SER A 34 5.00 8.51 11.28
CA SER A 34 5.04 8.01 12.66
C SER A 34 6.44 7.54 13.09
N LEU A 35 7.38 7.38 12.15
CA LEU A 35 8.74 6.93 12.47
C LEU A 35 9.46 7.94 13.36
N LYS A 36 9.93 7.43 14.51
CA LYS A 36 10.71 8.22 15.45
C LYS A 36 12.05 8.69 14.85
N PRO A 37 12.66 9.77 15.38
CA PRO A 37 13.92 10.33 14.87
C PRO A 37 15.09 9.34 14.82
N HIS A 38 15.12 8.38 15.74
CA HIS A 38 16.14 7.32 15.83
C HIS A 38 15.85 6.09 14.96
N ALA A 39 14.78 6.09 14.17
CA ALA A 39 14.55 5.06 13.18
C ALA A 39 15.71 5.02 12.18
N SER A 40 16.16 3.81 11.83
CA SER A 40 17.28 3.61 10.91
C SER A 40 17.03 4.34 9.58
N ALA A 41 18.02 5.11 9.14
CA ALA A 41 17.96 5.84 7.87
C ALA A 41 17.68 4.90 6.69
N SER A 42 18.21 3.67 6.75
CA SER A 42 17.95 2.62 5.75
C SER A 42 16.45 2.29 5.64
N MET A 43 15.74 2.17 6.77
CA MET A 43 14.30 1.89 6.78
C MET A 43 13.49 3.02 6.15
N ARG A 44 13.84 4.29 6.41
CA ARG A 44 13.18 5.45 5.79
C ARG A 44 13.37 5.43 4.28
N THR A 45 14.59 5.17 3.81
CA THR A 45 14.88 5.08 2.38
C THR A 45 14.11 3.95 1.71
N THR A 46 14.04 2.77 2.34
CA THR A 46 13.24 1.65 1.82
C THR A 46 11.75 1.98 1.75
N LEU A 47 11.19 2.60 2.79
CA LEU A 47 9.78 3.00 2.80
C LEU A 47 9.48 4.05 1.73
N GLN A 48 10.34 5.05 1.56
CA GLN A 48 10.23 6.06 0.51
C GLN A 48 10.30 5.43 -0.89
N GLY A 49 11.18 4.45 -1.12
CA GLY A 49 11.25 3.70 -2.37
C GLY A 49 9.94 2.96 -2.66
N ARG A 50 9.44 2.20 -1.68
CA ARG A 50 8.17 1.45 -1.78
C ARG A 50 6.97 2.35 -2.08
N ILE A 51 6.92 3.53 -1.46
CA ILE A 51 5.89 4.55 -1.70
C ILE A 51 5.92 5.02 -3.15
N ARG A 52 7.10 5.38 -3.67
CA ARG A 52 7.25 5.84 -5.06
C ARG A 52 6.89 4.78 -6.09
N GLU A 53 7.30 3.53 -5.84
CA GLU A 53 6.91 2.39 -6.69
C GLU A 53 5.40 2.23 -6.73
N LEU A 54 4.72 2.27 -5.57
CA LEU A 54 3.26 2.17 -5.49
C LEU A 54 2.54 3.37 -6.14
N GLU A 55 3.07 4.59 -6.02
CA GLU A 55 2.53 5.78 -6.68
C GLU A 55 2.60 5.68 -8.21
N ALA A 56 3.71 5.15 -8.73
CA ALA A 56 3.89 4.88 -10.15
C ALA A 56 2.92 3.79 -10.63
N ASP A 57 2.81 2.69 -9.88
CA ASP A 57 1.91 1.57 -10.16
C ASP A 57 0.42 1.95 -10.18
N LEU A 58 0.05 2.94 -9.35
CA LEU A 58 -1.31 3.46 -9.27
C LEU A 58 -1.63 4.52 -10.32
N GLY A 59 -0.61 4.99 -11.07
CA GLY A 59 -0.78 6.08 -12.03
C GLY A 59 -1.11 7.42 -11.38
N VAL A 60 -0.89 7.57 -10.06
CA VAL A 60 -1.08 8.85 -9.34
C VAL A 60 -0.10 9.91 -9.87
N ALA A 61 0.99 9.49 -10.50
CA ALA A 61 1.97 10.35 -11.17
C ALA A 61 1.51 10.89 -12.55
N LYS A 62 0.21 10.92 -12.87
CA LYS A 62 -0.25 11.44 -14.17
C LYS A 62 -1.61 12.15 -14.12
N LYS A 63 -1.60 13.43 -13.74
CA LYS A 63 -1.98 14.56 -14.61
C LYS A 63 -1.48 15.88 -14.04
#